data_AF-A0A3C0FBD6-F1
#
_entry.id   AF-A0A3C0FBD6-F1
#
_cell.length_a   1.000
_cell.length_b   1.000
_cell.length_c   1.000
_cell.angle_alpha   90.00
_cell.angle_beta   90.00
_cell.angle_gamma   90.00
#
_symmetry.space_group_name_H-M   'P 1'
#
loop_
_entity.id
_entity.type
_entity.pdbx_description
1 polymer ?
#
loop_
_entity_poly.entity_id
_entity_poly.type
_entity_poly.pdbx_seq_one_letter_code
_entity_poly.pdbx_strand_id
1 'polypeptide(L)'
;MKRLGGEYYQPEEGGALGEAYAPFLHAVERLCPEVLKSLRDEVRESLESLEDEDLLSFWRSEDRYPDELILEAWAERFNINVPWILGVANDTLEVWWKHPDTMEPLQWMWWLGPGYPRACAWLELRTAPFTFGGEAWLPIKERRQVFVERTRAAFERELGAYVEGIGRLAQDAGLEKTPEKRKLVHFDWLVHYQVQGWSMRKIADHYSGEGVLSEDTIAKGVRQAAKLVGLKLRPPRKGGRPKGKPPN
;
A
#
# COMPACT_ATOMS: atom_id res chain seq x y z
N MET A 1 5.06 18.31 0.27
CA MET A 1 5.15 17.09 1.11
C MET A 1 3.82 16.37 1.00
N LYS A 2 3.72 15.26 0.25
CA LYS A 2 2.48 14.48 0.12
C LYS A 2 2.16 13.85 1.49
N ARG A 3 0.91 13.98 1.94
CA ARG A 3 0.40 13.39 3.19
C ARG A 3 -0.30 12.07 2.84
N LEU A 4 -0.11 11.05 3.67
CA LEU A 4 -0.85 9.79 3.61
C LEU A 4 -1.66 9.64 4.90
N GLY A 5 -2.89 9.15 4.79
CA GLY A 5 -3.85 9.03 5.88
C GLY A 5 -4.84 10.20 5.98
N GLY A 6 -5.85 10.02 6.84
CA GLY A 6 -6.98 10.94 7.00
C GLY A 6 -8.29 10.42 6.42
N GLU A 7 -8.23 9.37 5.61
CA GLU A 7 -9.40 8.63 5.11
C GLU A 7 -9.91 7.59 6.11
N TYR A 8 -11.10 7.07 5.86
CA TYR A 8 -11.80 6.11 6.72
C TYR A 8 -11.51 4.65 6.30
N TYR A 9 -11.33 3.74 7.25
CA TYR A 9 -11.04 2.33 7.00
C TYR A 9 -11.74 1.36 7.96
N GLN A 10 -12.08 0.14 7.50
CA GLN A 10 -12.52 -0.95 8.39
C GLN A 10 -11.30 -1.63 9.03
N PRO A 11 -11.17 -1.65 10.37
CA PRO A 11 -10.05 -2.31 11.05
C PRO A 11 -10.00 -3.82 10.84
N GLU A 12 -11.16 -4.44 10.66
CA GLU A 12 -11.33 -5.89 10.59
C GLU A 12 -10.95 -6.46 9.22
N GLU A 13 -11.06 -5.66 8.16
CA GLU A 13 -10.70 -6.03 6.78
C GLU A 13 -9.30 -5.54 6.37
N GLY A 14 -8.55 -4.91 7.28
CA GLY A 14 -7.23 -4.36 6.95
C GLY A 14 -7.27 -3.13 6.03
N GLY A 15 -8.36 -2.36 6.02
CA GLY A 15 -8.58 -1.27 5.06
C GLY A 15 -7.62 -0.06 5.17
N ALA A 16 -7.07 0.24 6.37
CA ALA A 16 -6.08 1.33 6.55
C ALA A 16 -4.79 1.08 5.76
N LEU A 17 -4.60 -0.18 5.36
CA LEU A 17 -3.36 -0.68 4.84
C LEU A 17 -3.18 -0.31 3.35
N GLY A 18 -4.28 -0.06 2.59
CA GLY A 18 -4.23 0.22 1.15
C GLY A 18 -3.32 1.39 0.76
N GLU A 19 -3.51 2.57 1.37
CA GLU A 19 -2.65 3.73 1.13
C GLU A 19 -1.20 3.52 1.62
N ALA A 20 -0.99 2.65 2.60
CA ALA A 20 0.33 2.32 3.13
C ALA A 20 1.05 1.24 2.30
N TYR A 21 0.30 0.39 1.58
CA TYR A 21 0.84 -0.61 0.67
C TYR A 21 1.59 0.03 -0.47
N ALA A 22 1.01 1.04 -1.14
CA ALA A 22 1.65 1.68 -2.29
C ALA A 22 3.07 2.23 -1.97
N PRO A 23 3.30 3.00 -0.89
CA PRO A 23 4.65 3.40 -0.48
C PRO A 23 5.59 2.24 -0.18
N PHE A 24 5.10 1.15 0.41
CA PHE A 24 5.91 -0.03 0.67
C PHE A 24 6.28 -0.76 -0.63
N LEU A 25 5.31 -1.01 -1.51
CA LEU A 25 5.50 -1.64 -2.82
C LEU A 25 6.47 -0.83 -3.68
N HIS A 26 6.31 0.50 -3.72
CA HIS A 26 7.26 1.40 -4.39
C HIS A 26 8.65 1.38 -3.76
N ALA A 27 8.76 1.23 -2.43
CA ALA A 27 10.04 1.06 -1.79
C ALA A 27 10.69 -0.29 -2.18
N VAL A 28 9.91 -1.37 -2.31
CA VAL A 28 10.38 -2.68 -2.80
C VAL A 28 10.86 -2.58 -4.25
N GLU A 29 10.06 -2.00 -5.16
CA GLU A 29 10.44 -1.78 -6.57
C GLU A 29 11.80 -1.07 -6.69
N ARG A 30 11.95 0.02 -5.94
CA ARG A 30 13.13 0.89 -6.04
C ARG A 30 14.37 0.31 -5.37
N LEU A 31 14.22 -0.30 -4.20
CA LEU A 31 15.35 -0.74 -3.37
C LEU A 31 15.71 -2.21 -3.60
N CYS A 32 14.75 -3.02 -4.02
CA CYS A 32 14.87 -4.48 -4.15
C CYS A 32 14.21 -4.99 -5.46
N PRO A 33 14.62 -4.49 -6.64
CA PRO A 33 14.03 -4.91 -7.92
C PRO A 33 14.18 -6.42 -8.17
N GLU A 34 15.12 -7.10 -7.51
CA GLU A 34 15.27 -8.56 -7.52
C GLU A 34 14.02 -9.30 -7.03
N VAL A 35 13.17 -8.68 -6.19
CA VAL A 35 11.90 -9.28 -5.75
C VAL A 35 10.97 -9.49 -6.94
N LEU A 36 10.84 -8.46 -7.79
CA LEU A 36 10.00 -8.49 -8.98
C LEU A 36 10.63 -9.27 -10.13
N LYS A 37 11.96 -9.21 -10.28
CA LYS A 37 12.68 -10.12 -11.21
C LYS A 37 12.46 -11.57 -10.84
N SER A 38 12.57 -11.92 -9.57
CA SER A 38 12.35 -13.27 -9.09
C SER A 38 10.89 -13.73 -9.26
N LEU A 39 9.92 -12.83 -9.06
CA LEU A 39 8.52 -13.12 -9.38
C LEU A 39 8.33 -13.41 -10.87
N ARG A 40 8.97 -12.61 -11.74
CA ARG A 40 8.91 -12.77 -13.20
C ARG A 40 9.63 -14.01 -13.70
N ASP A 41 10.84 -14.26 -13.21
CA ASP A 41 11.75 -15.26 -13.77
C ASP A 41 11.51 -16.62 -13.12
N GLU A 42 11.24 -16.69 -11.82
CA GLU A 42 11.15 -17.99 -11.14
C GLU A 42 9.71 -18.46 -10.98
N VAL A 43 8.81 -17.59 -10.52
CA VAL A 43 7.42 -17.99 -10.26
C VAL A 43 6.70 -18.20 -11.58
N ARG A 44 6.81 -17.26 -12.52
CA ARG A 44 6.18 -17.40 -13.83
C ARG A 44 6.69 -18.62 -14.60
N GLU A 45 8.01 -18.83 -14.70
CA GLU A 45 8.56 -20.00 -15.41
C GLU A 45 8.12 -21.31 -14.73
N SER A 46 8.06 -21.34 -13.40
CA SER A 46 7.54 -22.51 -12.67
C SER A 46 6.06 -22.76 -13.01
N LEU A 47 5.25 -21.70 -13.14
CA LEU A 47 3.84 -21.81 -13.54
C LEU A 47 3.68 -22.22 -15.00
N GLU A 48 4.50 -21.71 -15.92
CA GLU A 48 4.54 -22.14 -17.33
C GLU A 48 4.95 -23.61 -17.46
N SER A 49 5.83 -24.11 -16.58
CA SER A 49 6.24 -25.52 -16.58
C SER A 49 5.16 -26.49 -16.10
N LEU A 50 4.12 -25.98 -15.44
CA LEU A 50 2.96 -26.74 -14.98
C LEU A 50 1.85 -26.83 -16.05
N GLU A 51 2.07 -26.24 -17.25
CA GLU A 51 1.14 -26.27 -18.38
C GLU A 51 0.93 -27.70 -18.93
N ASP A 52 0.06 -28.46 -18.28
CA ASP A 52 -0.97 -29.22 -18.99
C ASP A 52 -2.13 -28.24 -19.30
N GLU A 53 -2.78 -28.38 -20.46
CA GLU A 53 -3.77 -27.45 -21.09
C GLU A 53 -4.87 -26.85 -20.17
N ASP A 54 -5.04 -27.34 -18.95
CA ASP A 54 -6.10 -26.95 -18.01
C ASP A 54 -5.82 -25.68 -17.20
N LEU A 55 -4.61 -25.12 -17.15
CA LEU A 55 -4.36 -23.95 -16.28
C LEU A 55 -5.01 -22.66 -16.79
N LEU A 56 -5.09 -22.42 -18.10
CA LEU A 56 -5.81 -21.25 -18.64
C LEU A 56 -7.31 -21.31 -18.38
N SER A 57 -7.89 -22.51 -18.24
CA SER A 57 -9.28 -22.70 -17.81
C SER A 57 -9.40 -22.53 -16.29
N PHE A 58 -8.39 -22.97 -15.53
CA PHE A 58 -8.26 -22.84 -14.08
C PHE A 58 -8.15 -21.38 -13.61
N TRP A 59 -7.31 -20.55 -14.24
CA TRP A 59 -7.24 -19.10 -13.98
C TRP A 59 -8.55 -18.35 -14.29
N ARG A 60 -9.44 -18.96 -15.08
CA ARG A 60 -10.79 -18.44 -15.36
C ARG A 60 -11.86 -19.03 -14.44
N SER A 61 -11.55 -20.08 -13.71
CA SER A 61 -12.41 -20.64 -12.66
C SER A 61 -12.12 -19.88 -11.36
N GLU A 62 -13.15 -19.34 -10.72
CA GLU A 62 -13.01 -18.48 -9.53
C GLU A 62 -12.39 -19.16 -8.30
N ASP A 63 -12.07 -20.46 -8.37
CA ASP A 63 -11.90 -21.29 -7.19
C ASP A 63 -10.46 -21.66 -6.83
N ARG A 64 -9.44 -21.40 -7.66
CA ARG A 64 -8.03 -21.64 -7.24
C ARG A 64 -7.01 -20.74 -7.95
N TYR A 65 -6.17 -20.13 -7.13
CA TYR A 65 -4.96 -19.41 -7.52
C TYR A 65 -3.87 -20.40 -7.99
N PRO A 66 -2.91 -19.97 -8.83
CA PRO A 66 -1.67 -20.70 -9.09
C PRO A 66 -1.08 -21.23 -7.79
N ASP A 67 -0.52 -22.44 -7.81
CA ASP A 67 0.01 -23.17 -6.65
C ASP A 67 0.48 -22.23 -5.55
N GLU A 68 -0.37 -22.00 -4.54
CA GLU A 68 -0.13 -21.05 -3.45
C GLU A 68 1.25 -21.30 -2.82
N LEU A 69 1.69 -22.55 -2.82
CA LEU A 69 3.00 -23.01 -2.39
C LEU A 69 4.18 -22.33 -3.12
N ILE A 70 4.10 -22.09 -4.44
CA ILE A 70 5.17 -21.43 -5.20
C ILE A 70 5.26 -19.96 -4.81
N LEU A 71 4.11 -19.27 -4.72
CA LEU A 71 4.04 -17.88 -4.31
C LEU A 71 4.45 -17.71 -2.84
N GLU A 72 4.01 -18.60 -1.95
CA GLU A 72 4.43 -18.62 -0.55
C GLU A 72 5.93 -18.80 -0.43
N ALA A 73 6.52 -19.78 -1.13
CA ALA A 73 7.97 -20.00 -1.11
C ALA A 73 8.75 -18.78 -1.62
N TRP A 74 8.27 -18.14 -2.70
CA TRP A 74 8.85 -16.89 -3.20
C TRP A 74 8.76 -15.78 -2.14
N ALA A 75 7.60 -15.58 -1.53
CA ALA A 75 7.39 -14.51 -0.55
C ALA A 75 8.15 -14.77 0.76
N GLU A 76 8.29 -16.02 1.18
CA GLU A 76 9.07 -16.43 2.36
C GLU A 76 10.55 -16.08 2.21
N ARG A 77 11.13 -16.35 1.04
CA ARG A 77 12.54 -16.00 0.75
C ARG A 77 12.82 -14.51 1.00
N PHE A 78 11.86 -13.64 0.69
CA PHE A 78 11.97 -12.20 0.87
C PHE A 78 11.39 -11.69 2.20
N ASN A 79 10.93 -12.60 3.07
CA ASN A 79 10.27 -12.29 4.35
C ASN A 79 9.01 -11.40 4.19
N ILE A 80 8.28 -11.55 3.09
CA ILE A 80 7.07 -10.77 2.78
C ILE A 80 5.84 -11.68 2.58
N ASN A 81 5.88 -12.91 3.09
CA ASN A 81 4.77 -13.85 3.05
C ASN A 81 3.61 -13.39 3.95
N VAL A 82 2.71 -12.58 3.38
CA VAL A 82 1.43 -12.18 3.96
C VAL A 82 0.35 -12.16 2.88
N PRO A 83 -0.92 -12.47 3.21
CA PRO A 83 -1.96 -12.69 2.21
C PRO A 83 -2.11 -11.57 1.17
N TRP A 84 -2.05 -10.30 1.60
CA TRP A 84 -2.21 -9.18 0.68
C TRP A 84 -1.05 -9.02 -0.32
N ILE A 85 0.18 -9.41 0.06
CA ILE A 85 1.33 -9.40 -0.87
C ILE A 85 1.20 -10.53 -1.88
N LEU A 86 0.73 -11.70 -1.46
CA LEU A 86 0.45 -12.81 -2.36
C LEU A 86 -0.63 -12.42 -3.38
N GLY A 87 -1.69 -11.75 -2.93
CA GLY A 87 -2.72 -11.20 -3.82
C GLY A 87 -2.16 -10.20 -4.83
N VAL A 88 -1.35 -9.23 -4.39
CA VAL A 88 -0.69 -8.27 -5.31
C VAL A 88 0.27 -8.95 -6.29
N ALA A 89 1.01 -9.97 -5.84
CA ALA A 89 1.92 -10.73 -6.69
C ALA A 89 1.15 -11.52 -7.75
N ASN A 90 0.05 -12.16 -7.36
CA ASN A 90 -0.86 -12.85 -8.27
C ASN A 90 -1.47 -11.91 -9.31
N ASP A 91 -2.01 -10.77 -8.87
CA ASP A 91 -2.58 -9.75 -9.76
C ASP A 91 -1.52 -9.22 -10.74
N THR A 92 -0.27 -9.08 -10.27
CA THR A 92 0.87 -8.69 -11.12
C THR A 92 1.18 -9.75 -12.18
N LEU A 93 1.22 -11.03 -11.80
CA LEU A 93 1.43 -12.13 -12.73
C LEU A 93 0.30 -12.22 -13.78
N GLU A 94 -0.96 -12.06 -13.37
CA GLU A 94 -2.11 -12.09 -14.26
C GLU A 94 -2.04 -10.96 -15.31
N VAL A 95 -1.70 -9.75 -14.89
CA VAL A 95 -1.53 -8.60 -15.81
C VAL A 95 -0.36 -8.85 -16.76
N TRP A 96 0.79 -9.33 -16.26
CA TRP A 96 1.94 -9.66 -17.09
C TRP A 96 1.65 -10.76 -18.11
N TRP A 97 0.79 -11.73 -17.75
CA TRP A 97 0.34 -12.77 -18.67
C TRP A 97 -0.53 -12.21 -19.81
N LYS A 98 -1.49 -11.35 -19.45
CA LYS A 98 -2.41 -10.71 -20.43
C LYS A 98 -1.72 -9.65 -21.28
N HIS A 99 -0.72 -8.98 -20.72
CA HIS A 99 -0.02 -7.85 -21.32
C HIS A 99 1.50 -7.99 -21.09
N PRO A 100 2.20 -8.87 -21.84
CA PRO A 100 3.63 -9.12 -21.66
C PRO A 100 4.52 -7.88 -21.79
N ASP A 101 4.06 -6.84 -22.51
CA ASP A 101 4.73 -5.54 -22.65
C ASP A 101 4.83 -4.76 -21.33
N THR A 102 3.96 -5.05 -20.35
CA THR A 102 3.96 -4.44 -19.02
C THR A 102 4.97 -5.05 -18.05
N MET A 103 5.72 -6.06 -18.50
CA MET A 103 6.66 -6.84 -17.67
C MET A 103 8.02 -6.17 -17.49
N GLU A 104 8.53 -5.53 -18.55
CA GLU A 104 9.82 -4.84 -18.56
C GLU A 104 9.98 -3.71 -17.53
N PRO A 105 8.96 -2.88 -17.22
CA PRO A 105 9.12 -1.86 -16.18
C PRO A 105 9.33 -2.45 -14.78
N LEU A 106 9.12 -3.75 -14.56
CA LEU A 106 9.24 -4.43 -13.26
C LEU A 106 8.56 -3.62 -12.16
N GLN A 107 7.26 -3.40 -12.33
CA GLN A 107 6.40 -2.69 -11.39
C GLN A 107 5.29 -3.62 -10.92
N TRP A 108 4.89 -3.44 -9.67
CA TRP A 108 3.69 -4.09 -9.13
C TRP A 108 2.46 -3.57 -9.87
N MET A 109 1.55 -4.46 -10.29
CA MET A 109 0.29 -4.05 -10.94
C MET A 109 -0.85 -3.89 -9.92
N TRP A 110 -0.52 -3.34 -8.75
CA TRP A 110 -1.41 -3.22 -7.60
C TRP A 110 -2.63 -2.32 -7.86
N TRP A 111 -2.61 -1.47 -8.88
CA TRP A 111 -3.73 -0.59 -9.25
C TRP A 111 -4.70 -1.21 -10.27
N LEU A 112 -4.39 -2.39 -10.83
CA LEU A 112 -5.22 -3.09 -11.85
C LEU A 112 -5.86 -4.38 -11.33
N GLY A 113 -5.38 -4.89 -10.20
CA GLY A 113 -5.79 -6.18 -9.66
C GLY A 113 -7.16 -6.19 -8.97
N PRO A 114 -7.92 -7.29 -9.04
CA PRO A 114 -9.14 -7.49 -8.27
C PRO A 114 -8.94 -7.46 -6.75
N GLY A 115 -7.69 -7.60 -6.27
CA GLY A 115 -7.29 -7.58 -4.86
C GLY A 115 -6.90 -6.22 -4.28
N TYR A 116 -6.78 -5.15 -5.09
CA TYR A 116 -6.99 -3.82 -4.53
C TYR A 116 -8.44 -3.83 -4.06
N PRO A 117 -8.76 -3.55 -2.77
CA PRO A 117 -10.15 -3.44 -2.37
C PRO A 117 -10.72 -2.41 -3.34
N ARG A 118 -11.60 -2.83 -4.27
CA ARG A 118 -11.97 -2.12 -5.50
C ARG A 118 -12.62 -0.76 -5.20
N ALA A 119 -11.98 0.15 -4.50
CA ALA A 119 -12.69 1.16 -3.73
C ALA A 119 -14.01 0.60 -3.10
N CYS A 120 -14.07 -0.68 -2.70
CA CYS A 120 -15.38 -1.33 -2.52
C CYS A 120 -16.05 -0.91 -1.22
N ALA A 121 -15.26 -0.58 -0.19
CA ALA A 121 -15.79 0.10 0.99
C ALA A 121 -16.42 1.47 0.62
N TRP A 122 -15.91 2.15 -0.42
CA TRP A 122 -16.56 3.33 -1.00
C TRP A 122 -17.78 2.99 -1.87
N LEU A 123 -17.83 1.81 -2.52
CA LEU A 123 -19.04 1.35 -3.22
C LEU A 123 -20.19 1.00 -2.26
N GLU A 124 -19.89 0.60 -1.03
CA GLU A 124 -20.92 0.33 -0.01
C GLU A 124 -21.44 1.62 0.66
N LEU A 125 -20.56 2.62 0.82
CA LEU A 125 -20.98 4.00 1.09
C LEU A 125 -21.55 4.62 -0.20
N ARG A 126 -22.69 4.09 -0.68
CA ARG A 126 -23.44 4.61 -1.82
C ARG A 126 -23.97 6.00 -1.52
N THR A 127 -23.11 7.01 -1.66
CA THR A 127 -23.51 8.39 -1.53
C THR A 127 -23.86 8.92 -2.91
N ALA A 128 -25.00 9.60 -3.02
CA ALA A 128 -25.30 10.33 -4.22
C ALA A 128 -24.13 11.29 -4.55
N PRO A 129 -23.73 11.45 -5.82
CA PRO A 129 -22.72 12.42 -6.20
C PRO A 129 -23.06 13.80 -5.64
N PHE A 130 -22.05 14.55 -5.20
CA PHE A 130 -22.25 15.92 -4.78
C PHE A 130 -22.80 16.75 -5.95
N THR A 131 -24.00 17.31 -5.76
CA THR A 131 -24.61 18.26 -6.70
C THR A 131 -24.84 19.58 -6.01
N PHE A 132 -24.45 20.68 -6.66
CA PHE A 132 -24.72 22.03 -6.18
C PHE A 132 -25.70 22.72 -7.13
N GLY A 133 -26.83 23.17 -6.59
CA GLY A 133 -27.85 23.91 -7.32
C GLY A 133 -28.03 25.30 -6.72
N GLY A 134 -28.12 26.33 -7.56
CA GLY A 134 -28.32 27.71 -7.11
C GLY A 134 -29.10 28.53 -8.12
N GLU A 135 -29.62 29.67 -7.66
CA GLU A 135 -30.26 30.64 -8.55
C GLU A 135 -29.26 31.16 -9.59
N ALA A 136 -29.73 31.36 -10.83
CA ALA A 136 -28.92 32.00 -11.85
C ALA A 136 -28.67 33.48 -11.53
N TRP A 137 -27.50 34.00 -11.92
CA TRP A 137 -27.22 35.44 -11.81
C TRP A 137 -28.17 36.23 -12.70
N LEU A 138 -28.84 37.22 -12.11
CA LEU A 138 -29.71 38.15 -12.82
C LEU A 138 -29.09 39.56 -12.79
N PRO A 139 -28.44 40.02 -13.88
CA PRO A 139 -27.70 41.30 -13.89
C PRO A 139 -28.54 42.53 -13.52
N ILE A 140 -29.86 42.46 -13.75
CA ILE A 140 -30.80 43.53 -13.40
C ILE A 140 -31.16 43.58 -11.91
N LYS A 141 -30.92 42.51 -11.15
CA LYS A 141 -31.27 42.41 -9.72
C LYS A 141 -30.06 42.53 -8.81
N GLU A 142 -28.89 42.10 -9.25
CA GLU A 142 -27.69 42.07 -8.41
C GLU A 142 -26.40 42.32 -9.21
N ARG A 143 -25.43 42.96 -8.56
CA ARG A 143 -24.08 43.12 -9.10
C ARG A 143 -23.38 41.76 -9.13
N ARG A 144 -22.59 41.52 -10.18
CA ARG A 144 -21.82 40.27 -10.37
C ARG A 144 -21.01 39.86 -9.14
N GLN A 145 -20.33 40.81 -8.50
CA GLN A 145 -19.49 40.51 -7.33
C GLN A 145 -20.32 39.97 -6.16
N VAL A 146 -21.48 40.58 -5.87
CA VAL A 146 -22.40 40.14 -4.82
C VAL A 146 -22.92 38.73 -5.11
N PHE A 147 -23.29 38.44 -6.35
CA PHE A 147 -23.68 37.10 -6.78
C PHE A 147 -22.56 36.08 -6.52
N VAL A 148 -21.34 36.35 -6.97
CA VAL A 148 -20.19 35.44 -6.82
C VAL A 148 -19.90 35.16 -5.35
N GLU A 149 -19.90 36.19 -4.50
CA GLU A 149 -19.66 36.06 -3.07
C GLU A 149 -20.75 35.21 -2.39
N ARG A 150 -22.03 35.50 -2.67
CA ARG A 150 -23.18 34.72 -2.17
C ARG A 150 -23.12 33.26 -2.62
N THR A 151 -22.90 33.02 -3.92
CA THR A 151 -22.88 31.68 -4.52
C THR A 151 -21.70 30.85 -4.01
N ARG A 152 -20.50 31.46 -3.88
CA ARG A 152 -19.35 30.77 -3.27
C ARG A 152 -19.63 30.41 -1.82
N ALA A 153 -20.17 31.33 -1.02
CA ALA A 153 -20.49 31.04 0.37
C ALA A 153 -21.53 29.91 0.51
N ALA A 154 -22.53 29.85 -0.39
CA ALA A 154 -23.50 28.76 -0.43
C ALA A 154 -22.84 27.43 -0.83
N PHE A 155 -21.99 27.43 -1.87
CA PHE A 155 -21.25 26.26 -2.31
C PHE A 155 -20.37 25.68 -1.21
N GLU A 156 -19.54 26.50 -0.55
CA GLU A 156 -18.64 26.04 0.51
C GLU A 156 -19.41 25.43 1.68
N ARG A 157 -20.57 26.01 2.03
CA ARG A 157 -21.44 25.48 3.08
C ARG A 157 -22.03 24.12 2.71
N GLU A 158 -22.54 23.97 1.48
CA GLU A 158 -23.13 22.70 1.02
C GLU A 158 -22.06 21.61 0.83
N LEU A 159 -20.90 21.98 0.31
CA LEU A 159 -19.74 21.09 0.21
C LEU A 159 -19.30 20.62 1.60
N GLY A 160 -19.21 21.54 2.57
CA GLY A 160 -18.90 21.21 3.96
C GLY A 160 -19.89 20.22 4.56
N ALA A 161 -21.19 20.50 4.42
CA ALA A 161 -22.25 19.61 4.91
C ALA A 161 -22.22 18.22 4.23
N TYR A 162 -21.93 18.17 2.93
CA TYR A 162 -21.75 16.92 2.20
C TYR A 162 -20.57 16.12 2.77
N VAL A 163 -19.39 16.73 2.89
CA VAL A 163 -18.18 16.07 3.43
C VAL A 163 -18.37 15.59 4.87
N GLU A 164 -19.02 16.39 5.73
CA GLU A 164 -19.39 15.98 7.08
C GLU A 164 -20.40 14.82 7.09
N GLY A 165 -21.32 14.79 6.13
CA GLY A 165 -22.25 13.69 5.91
C GLY A 165 -21.51 12.38 5.58
N ILE A 166 -20.59 12.42 4.61
CA ILE A 166 -19.73 11.27 4.29
C ILE A 166 -18.96 10.81 5.53
N GLY A 167 -18.39 11.75 6.29
CA GLY A 167 -17.63 11.43 7.49
C GLY A 167 -18.46 10.73 8.58
N ARG A 168 -19.73 11.13 8.76
CA ARG A 168 -20.65 10.46 9.69
C ARG A 168 -21.03 9.06 9.19
N LEU A 169 -21.38 8.91 7.92
CA LEU A 169 -21.69 7.60 7.35
C LEU A 169 -20.53 6.62 7.50
N ALA A 170 -19.30 7.10 7.31
CA ALA A 170 -18.12 6.30 7.55
C ALA A 170 -17.99 5.86 9.02
N GLN A 171 -18.20 6.76 9.98
CA GLN A 171 -18.19 6.42 11.40
C GLN A 171 -19.30 5.44 11.78
N ASP A 172 -20.52 5.65 11.26
CA ASP A 172 -21.68 4.78 11.49
C ASP A 172 -21.44 3.37 10.92
N ALA A 173 -20.67 3.26 9.83
CA ALA A 173 -20.20 2.01 9.25
C ALA A 173 -19.00 1.39 10.00
N GLY A 174 -18.61 1.93 11.17
CA GLY A 174 -17.50 1.43 11.97
C GLY A 174 -16.11 1.73 11.38
N LEU A 175 -16.02 2.66 10.42
CA LEU A 175 -14.74 3.04 9.84
C LEU A 175 -13.95 3.96 10.78
N GLU A 176 -12.67 3.69 10.95
CA GLU A 176 -11.73 4.51 11.71
C GLU A 176 -10.91 5.41 10.78
N LYS A 177 -10.37 6.52 11.29
CA LYS A 177 -9.44 7.36 10.50
C LYS A 177 -8.06 6.75 10.46
N THR A 178 -7.48 6.61 9.26
CA THR A 178 -6.12 6.11 9.09
C THR A 178 -5.12 7.04 9.77
N PRO A 179 -4.15 6.51 10.56
CA PRO A 179 -3.11 7.32 11.18
C PRO A 179 -2.30 8.11 10.15
N GLU A 180 -2.11 9.41 10.40
CA GLU A 180 -1.28 10.26 9.53
C GLU A 180 0.19 9.78 9.55
N LYS A 181 0.75 9.37 8.41
CA LYS A 181 2.18 9.03 8.31
C LYS A 181 2.93 10.06 7.48
N ARG A 182 3.69 10.92 8.16
CA ARG A 182 4.43 12.04 7.53
C ARG A 182 5.77 11.65 6.90
N LYS A 183 6.37 10.52 7.30
CA LYS A 183 7.72 10.12 6.89
C LYS A 183 7.71 8.83 6.08
N LEU A 184 7.67 8.97 4.75
CA LEU A 184 7.69 7.84 3.81
C LEU A 184 8.98 7.01 3.90
N VAL A 185 10.10 7.65 4.28
CA VAL A 185 11.40 6.98 4.47
C VAL A 185 11.35 5.81 5.46
N HIS A 186 10.34 5.74 6.35
CA HIS A 186 10.18 4.58 7.22
C HIS A 186 9.82 3.29 6.45
N PHE A 187 9.22 3.40 5.26
CA PHE A 187 8.97 2.24 4.39
C PHE A 187 10.26 1.76 3.75
N ASP A 188 11.16 2.65 3.36
CA ASP A 188 12.51 2.28 2.93
C ASP A 188 13.25 1.51 4.03
N TRP A 189 13.20 2.02 5.26
CA TRP A 189 13.80 1.34 6.42
C TRP A 189 13.19 -0.06 6.63
N LEU A 190 11.87 -0.18 6.45
CA LEU A 190 11.19 -1.46 6.53
C LEU A 190 11.66 -2.42 5.44
N VAL A 191 11.85 -1.97 4.20
CA VAL A 191 12.35 -2.81 3.10
C VAL A 191 13.78 -3.25 3.34
N HIS A 192 14.68 -2.34 3.73
CA HIS A 192 16.06 -2.69 4.10
C HIS A 192 16.08 -3.72 5.24
N TYR A 193 15.22 -3.54 6.23
CA TYR A 193 15.10 -4.49 7.32
C TYR A 193 14.57 -5.82 6.82
N GLN A 194 13.34 -5.87 6.30
CA GLN A 194 12.57 -7.07 6.02
C GLN A 194 13.13 -7.86 4.83
N VAL A 195 13.34 -7.20 3.70
CA VAL A 195 13.71 -7.83 2.43
C VAL A 195 15.22 -8.05 2.34
N GLN A 196 16.01 -7.00 2.61
CA GLN A 196 17.48 -7.09 2.45
C GLN A 196 18.21 -7.64 3.70
N GLY A 197 17.50 -7.87 4.80
CA GLY A 197 18.09 -8.44 6.00
C GLY A 197 19.05 -7.52 6.76
N TRP A 198 19.00 -6.19 6.56
CA TRP A 198 19.88 -5.25 7.26
C TRP A 198 19.55 -5.15 8.75
N SER A 199 20.57 -4.94 9.60
CA SER A 199 20.36 -4.63 11.01
C SER A 199 19.89 -3.18 11.20
N MET A 200 19.23 -2.88 12.33
CA MET A 200 18.83 -1.50 12.66
C MET A 200 20.04 -0.56 12.67
N ARG A 201 21.18 -1.02 13.18
CA ARG A 201 22.47 -0.31 13.09
C ARG A 201 22.88 0.00 11.66
N LYS A 202 22.88 -0.98 10.76
CA LYS A 202 23.28 -0.75 9.36
C LYS A 202 22.36 0.26 8.68
N ILE A 203 21.07 0.22 8.97
CA ILE A 203 20.11 1.20 8.46
C ILE A 203 20.40 2.59 9.07
N ALA A 204 20.64 2.66 10.38
CA ALA A 204 21.01 3.91 11.05
C ALA A 204 22.27 4.53 10.45
N ASP A 205 23.33 3.73 10.24
CA ASP A 205 24.58 4.17 9.62
C ASP A 205 24.35 4.64 8.18
N HIS A 206 23.51 3.96 7.40
CA HIS A 206 23.22 4.31 6.01
C HIS A 206 22.44 5.62 5.87
N TYR A 207 21.50 5.89 6.78
CA TYR A 207 20.64 7.08 6.74
C TYR A 207 21.17 8.25 7.60
N SER A 208 22.23 8.03 8.38
CA SER A 208 22.91 9.10 9.12
C SER A 208 23.66 9.98 8.13
N GLY A 209 23.01 11.06 7.69
CA GLY A 209 23.66 12.15 6.95
C GLY A 209 24.52 13.00 7.91
N GLU A 210 24.27 14.32 7.94
CA GLU A 210 24.95 15.21 8.90
C GLU A 210 24.51 15.03 10.36
N GLY A 211 23.43 14.28 10.60
CA GLY A 211 22.92 13.95 11.93
C GLY A 211 23.02 12.46 12.23
N VAL A 212 23.37 12.13 13.48
CA VAL A 212 23.38 10.74 13.96
C VAL A 212 21.94 10.26 14.18
N LEU A 213 21.47 9.32 13.35
CA LEU A 213 20.22 8.61 13.61
C LEU A 213 20.48 7.46 14.58
N SER A 214 19.72 7.38 15.67
CA SER A 214 19.84 6.28 16.63
C SER A 214 19.15 5.01 16.12
N GLU A 215 19.68 3.84 16.51
CA GLU A 215 19.06 2.54 16.24
C GLU A 215 17.61 2.47 16.76
N ASP A 216 17.34 3.09 17.91
CA ASP A 216 16.00 3.16 18.50
C ASP A 216 15.02 3.94 17.61
N THR A 217 15.49 5.01 16.96
CA THR A 217 14.67 5.80 16.03
C THR A 217 14.30 4.96 14.81
N ILE A 218 15.27 4.24 14.24
CA ILE A 218 15.03 3.31 13.14
C ILE A 218 14.07 2.21 13.57
N ALA A 219 14.31 1.56 14.72
CA ALA A 219 13.48 0.48 15.22
C ALA A 219 12.02 0.91 15.42
N LYS A 220 11.81 2.13 15.96
CA LYS A 220 10.46 2.70 16.10
C LYS A 220 9.80 2.96 14.74
N GLY A 221 10.54 3.54 13.79
CA GLY A 221 10.05 3.81 12.43
C GLY A 221 9.66 2.55 11.67
N VAL A 222 10.52 1.52 11.73
CA VAL A 222 10.29 0.20 11.11
C VAL A 222 9.06 -0.49 11.71
N ARG A 223 8.93 -0.54 13.05
CA ARG A 223 7.74 -1.12 13.70
C ARG A 223 6.45 -0.41 13.31
N GLN A 224 6.49 0.93 13.24
CA GLN A 224 5.34 1.72 12.81
C GLN A 224 5.01 1.49 11.34
N ALA A 225 6.00 1.35 10.46
CA ALA A 225 5.77 1.01 9.06
C ALA A 225 5.17 -0.40 8.92
N ALA A 226 5.75 -1.39 9.60
CA ALA A 226 5.28 -2.77 9.55
C ALA A 226 3.83 -2.91 10.04
N LYS A 227 3.49 -2.27 11.16
CA LYS A 227 2.11 -2.23 11.67
C LYS A 227 1.14 -1.64 10.64
N LEU A 228 1.54 -0.58 9.93
CA LEU A 228 0.69 0.09 8.93
C LEU A 228 0.51 -0.70 7.64
N VAL A 229 1.32 -1.74 7.37
CA VAL A 229 1.16 -2.60 6.19
C VAL A 229 0.83 -4.05 6.58
N GLY A 230 0.46 -4.29 7.84
CA GLY A 230 0.12 -5.62 8.32
C GLY A 230 1.27 -6.64 8.24
N LEU A 231 2.53 -6.19 8.19
CA LEU A 231 3.69 -7.08 8.12
C LEU A 231 4.19 -7.48 9.50
N LYS A 232 4.38 -8.79 9.70
CA LYS A 232 5.12 -9.31 10.85
C LYS A 232 6.62 -9.12 10.60
N LEU A 233 7.29 -8.41 11.49
CA LEU A 233 8.74 -8.20 11.38
C LEU A 233 9.50 -9.53 11.49
N ARG A 234 10.49 -9.71 10.61
CA ARG A 234 11.42 -10.84 10.71
C ARG A 234 12.14 -10.80 12.07
N PRO A 235 12.56 -11.95 12.63
CA PRO A 235 13.30 -11.97 13.87
C PRO A 235 14.67 -11.27 13.71
N PRO A 236 15.17 -10.61 14.76
CA PRO A 236 16.53 -10.08 14.73
C PRO A 236 17.51 -11.24 14.54
N ARG A 237 18.51 -11.05 13.66
CA ARG A 237 19.62 -12.01 13.57
C ARG A 237 20.27 -12.09 14.94
N LYS A 238 20.38 -13.30 15.51
CA LYS A 238 21.15 -13.52 16.74
C LYS A 238 22.58 -13.08 16.47
N GLY A 239 22.96 -11.89 16.94
CA GLY A 239 24.34 -11.45 16.93
C GLY A 239 25.14 -12.46 17.74
N GLY A 240 26.08 -13.15 17.10
CA GLY A 240 27.03 -14.00 17.81
C GLY A 240 27.71 -13.16 18.87
N ARG A 241 27.56 -13.53 20.15
CA ARG A 241 28.30 -12.91 21.25
C ARG A 241 29.79 -12.96 20.87
N PRO A 242 30.52 -11.83 20.85
CA PRO A 242 31.94 -11.86 20.56
C PRO A 242 32.61 -12.78 21.59
N LYS A 243 33.28 -13.83 21.12
CA LYS A 243 34.10 -14.67 21.99
C LYS A 243 35.14 -13.76 22.63
N GLY A 244 35.04 -13.61 23.95
CA GLY A 244 35.95 -12.78 24.72
C GLY A 244 37.39 -13.15 24.41
N LYS A 245 38.22 -12.13 24.17
CA LYS A 245 39.66 -12.25 23.99
C LYS A 245 40.22 -13.02 25.21
N PRO A 246 41.03 -14.08 25.02
CA PRO A 246 41.61 -14.78 26.16
C PRO A 246 42.53 -13.82 26.94
N PRO A 247 42.58 -13.95 28.28
CA PRO A 247 43.47 -13.14 29.09
C PRO A 247 44.92 -13.48 28.76
N ASN A 248 45.75 -12.45 28.63
CA ASN A 248 47.21 -12.57 28.62
C ASN A 248 47.73 -12.84 30.03
#